data_AF-A0A6L4Y5D1-F1
#
_entry.id   AF-A0A6L4Y5D1-F1
#
_cell.length_a   1.000
_cell.length_b   1.000
_cell.length_c   1.000
_cell.angle_alpha   90.00
_cell.angle_beta   90.00
_cell.angle_gamma   90.00
#
_symmetry.space_group_name_H-M   'P 1'
#
loop_
_entity.id
_entity.type
_entity.pdbx_description
1 polymer ?
#
loop_
_entity_poly.entity_id
_entity_poly.type
_entity_poly.pdbx_seq_one_letter_code
_entity_poly.pdbx_strand_id
1 'polypeptide(L)'
;MKREPVTERELSKVKNQLQADFIRALNSNSGLASKLSYYQTVVGDWRYIEDQLDVIERITPQDIMKAANKYLVEDNRTVAELVKKGKE
;
A
#
# COMPACT_ATOMS: atom_id res chain seq x y z
N MET A 1 3.69 -4.55 14.12
CA MET A 1 4.25 -4.73 12.76
C MET A 1 5.67 -5.28 12.76
N LYS A 2 6.68 -4.64 13.40
CA LYS A 2 8.04 -5.20 13.45
C LYS A 2 8.25 -6.33 14.46
N ARG A 3 7.68 -6.16 15.66
CA ARG A 3 7.83 -7.10 16.78
C ARG A 3 6.73 -8.16 16.81
N GLU A 4 5.52 -7.75 16.46
CA GLU A 4 4.33 -8.60 16.44
C GLU A 4 3.66 -8.51 15.06
N PRO A 5 3.19 -9.63 14.50
CA PRO A 5 2.37 -9.64 13.28
C PRO A 5 1.10 -8.82 13.48
N VAL A 6 0.57 -8.29 12.37
CA VAL A 6 -0.77 -7.68 12.39
C VAL A 6 -1.81 -8.75 12.68
N THR A 7 -2.92 -8.36 13.32
CA THR A 7 -4.01 -9.31 13.53
C THR A 7 -4.70 -9.64 12.22
N GLU A 8 -5.22 -10.87 12.10
CA GLU A 8 -6.00 -11.28 10.93
C GLU A 8 -7.21 -10.36 10.69
N ARG A 9 -7.85 -9.90 11.77
CA ARG A 9 -9.00 -8.99 11.69
C ARG A 9 -8.62 -7.65 11.04
N GLU A 10 -7.49 -7.09 11.42
CA GLU A 10 -7.00 -5.83 10.84
C GLU A 10 -6.58 -6.03 9.39
N LEU A 11 -5.89 -7.12 9.10
CA LEU A 11 -5.49 -7.46 7.73
C LEU A 11 -6.71 -7.60 6.81
N SER A 12 -7.71 -8.38 7.22
CA SER A 12 -8.95 -8.55 6.44
C SER A 12 -9.70 -7.23 6.25
N LYS A 13 -9.75 -6.37 7.27
CA LYS A 13 -10.35 -5.03 7.14
C LYS A 13 -9.64 -4.19 6.08
N VAL A 14 -8.31 -4.19 6.07
CA VAL A 14 -7.51 -3.43 5.10
C VAL A 14 -7.65 -4.02 3.70
N LYS A 15 -7.60 -5.35 3.54
CA LYS A 15 -7.84 -6.02 2.24
C LYS A 15 -9.18 -5.62 1.65
N ASN A 16 -10.26 -5.70 2.43
CA ASN A 16 -11.60 -5.30 1.98
C ASN A 16 -11.65 -3.85 1.51
N GLN A 17 -10.99 -2.95 2.24
CA GLN A 17 -10.93 -1.53 1.87
C GLN A 17 -10.19 -1.33 0.53
N LEU A 18 -9.02 -1.98 0.36
CA LEU A 18 -8.23 -1.88 -0.86
C LEU A 18 -8.96 -2.45 -2.09
N GLN A 19 -9.65 -3.58 -1.93
CA GLN A 19 -10.47 -4.18 -2.99
C GLN A 19 -11.60 -3.24 -3.40
N ALA A 20 -12.29 -2.64 -2.42
CA ALA A 20 -13.37 -1.70 -2.69
C ALA A 20 -12.86 -0.40 -3.35
N ASP A 21 -11.71 0.12 -2.92
CA ASP A 21 -11.07 1.30 -3.53
C ASP A 21 -10.65 1.02 -4.98
N PHE A 22 -10.13 -0.18 -5.25
CA PHE A 22 -9.79 -0.60 -6.60
C PHE A 22 -11.02 -0.60 -7.51
N ILE A 23 -12.11 -1.27 -7.11
CA ILE A 23 -13.35 -1.34 -7.91
C ILE A 23 -13.92 0.06 -8.14
N ARG A 24 -13.92 0.93 -7.12
CA ARG A 24 -14.36 2.32 -7.25
C ARG A 24 -13.53 3.10 -8.26
N ALA A 25 -12.22 2.90 -8.29
CA ALA A 25 -11.34 3.56 -9.25
C ALA A 25 -11.66 3.16 -10.71
N LEU A 26 -12.14 1.94 -10.95
CA LEU A 26 -12.52 1.48 -12.29
C LEU A 26 -13.87 2.05 -12.77
N ASN A 27 -14.68 2.65 -11.89
CA ASN A 27 -16.01 3.17 -12.22
C ASN A 27 -16.00 4.52 -12.99
N SER A 28 -14.83 4.94 -13.49
CA SER A 28 -14.68 6.15 -14.29
C SER A 28 -13.62 5.94 -15.37
N ASN A 29 -13.81 6.57 -16.54
CA ASN A 29 -12.85 6.48 -17.64
C ASN A 29 -11.46 6.99 -17.21
N SER A 30 -11.40 8.07 -16.44
CA SER A 30 -10.15 8.64 -15.95
C SER A 30 -9.45 7.70 -14.95
N GLY A 31 -10.20 7.09 -14.03
CA GLY A 31 -9.65 6.14 -13.07
C GLY A 31 -9.15 4.85 -13.72
N LEU A 32 -9.91 4.29 -14.66
CA LEU A 32 -9.49 3.13 -15.46
C LEU A 32 -8.23 3.45 -16.28
N ALA A 33 -8.22 4.55 -17.03
CA ALA A 33 -7.07 4.96 -17.83
C ALA A 33 -5.82 5.19 -16.96
N SER A 34 -5.99 5.77 -15.77
CA SER A 34 -4.89 5.96 -14.80
C SER A 34 -4.30 4.64 -14.34
N LYS A 35 -5.14 3.63 -14.05
CA LYS A 35 -4.69 2.30 -13.63
C LYS A 35 -3.94 1.58 -14.74
N LEU A 36 -4.51 1.54 -15.94
CA LEU A 36 -3.87 0.92 -17.11
C LEU A 36 -2.50 1.56 -17.39
N SER A 37 -2.43 2.90 -17.39
CA SER A 37 -1.20 3.64 -17.63
C SER A 37 -0.15 3.38 -16.54
N TYR A 38 -0.58 3.35 -15.28
CA TYR A 38 0.31 3.06 -14.15
C TYR A 38 0.91 1.65 -14.27
N TYR A 39 0.08 0.64 -14.55
CA TYR A 39 0.57 -0.74 -14.68
C TYR A 39 1.49 -0.93 -15.88
N GLN A 40 1.18 -0.32 -17.02
CA GLN A 40 2.10 -0.33 -18.15
C GLN A 40 3.45 0.33 -17.80
N THR A 41 3.42 1.42 -17.03
CA THR A 41 4.63 2.19 -16.71
C THR A 41 5.50 1.51 -15.66
N VAL A 42 4.89 0.95 -14.61
CA VAL A 42 5.61 0.41 -13.44
C VAL A 42 5.89 -1.08 -13.57
N VAL A 43 4.92 -1.85 -14.10
CA VAL A 43 5.01 -3.31 -14.21
C VAL A 43 5.41 -3.75 -15.62
N GLY A 44 5.22 -2.88 -16.62
CA GLY A 44 5.48 -3.19 -18.03
C GLY A 44 4.32 -3.89 -18.72
N ASP A 45 3.22 -4.15 -18.01
CA ASP A 45 2.04 -4.84 -18.52
C ASP A 45 0.77 -4.26 -17.90
N TRP A 46 -0.04 -3.59 -18.72
CA TRP A 46 -1.31 -3.03 -18.28
C TRP A 46 -2.31 -4.09 -17.80
N ARG A 47 -2.16 -5.36 -18.22
CA ARG A 47 -3.04 -6.48 -17.84
C ARG A 47 -2.92 -6.87 -16.38
N TYR A 48 -1.89 -6.39 -15.67
CA TYR A 48 -1.76 -6.57 -14.22
C TYR A 48 -2.97 -6.05 -13.42
N ILE A 49 -3.82 -5.22 -14.04
CA ILE A 49 -5.12 -4.85 -13.49
C ILE A 49 -6.01 -6.07 -13.15
N GLU A 50 -5.87 -7.18 -13.88
CA GLU A 50 -6.59 -8.44 -13.66
C GLU A 50 -6.07 -9.17 -12.42
N ASP A 51 -4.77 -9.11 -12.16
CA ASP A 51 -4.10 -9.83 -11.07
C ASP A 51 -4.18 -9.10 -9.71
N GLN A 52 -4.51 -7.81 -9.71
CA GLN A 52 -4.35 -6.97 -8.51
C GLN A 52 -5.11 -7.50 -7.28
N LEU A 53 -6.34 -7.99 -7.47
CA LEU A 53 -7.17 -8.49 -6.36
C LEU A 53 -6.58 -9.76 -5.76
N ASP A 54 -6.09 -10.68 -6.60
CA ASP A 54 -5.45 -11.93 -6.16
C ASP A 54 -4.15 -11.66 -5.42
N VAL A 55 -3.37 -10.67 -5.89
CA VAL A 55 -2.13 -10.26 -5.20
C VAL A 55 -2.43 -9.71 -3.81
N ILE A 56 -3.48 -8.88 -3.66
CA ILE A 56 -3.90 -8.38 -2.35
C ILE A 56 -4.32 -9.53 -1.42
N GLU A 57 -5.07 -10.50 -1.96
CA GLU A 57 -5.60 -11.61 -1.17
C GLU A 57 -4.48 -12.53 -0.64
N ARG A 58 -3.41 -12.72 -1.41
CA ARG A 58 -2.27 -13.57 -1.03
C ARG A 58 -1.38 -13.00 0.08
N ILE A 59 -1.54 -11.72 0.45
CA ILE A 59 -0.71 -11.08 1.47
C ILE A 59 -1.01 -11.68 2.85
N THR A 60 0.04 -12.09 3.57
CA THR A 60 -0.05 -12.61 4.94
C THR A 60 0.46 -11.60 5.98
N PRO A 61 0.11 -11.74 7.27
CA PRO A 61 0.71 -10.94 8.34
C PRO A 61 2.24 -11.05 8.40
N GLN A 62 2.78 -12.22 8.06
CA GLN A 62 4.22 -12.49 8.04
C GLN A 62 4.90 -11.72 6.91
N ASP A 63 4.28 -11.58 5.74
CA ASP A 63 4.83 -10.79 4.64
C ASP A 63 4.91 -9.30 5.00
N ILE A 64 3.89 -8.79 5.69
CA ILE A 64 3.88 -7.41 6.21
C ILE A 64 5.01 -7.23 7.22
N MET A 65 5.19 -8.18 8.14
CA MET A 65 6.28 -8.13 9.11
C MET A 65 7.65 -8.19 8.45
N LYS A 66 7.86 -9.06 7.44
CA LYS A 66 9.09 -9.13 6.65
C LYS A 66 9.39 -7.79 5.96
N ALA A 67 8.38 -7.19 5.31
CA ALA A 67 8.53 -5.90 4.66
C ALA A 67 8.86 -4.78 5.66
N ALA A 68 8.17 -4.74 6.80
CA ALA A 68 8.43 -3.76 7.86
C ALA A 68 9.87 -3.89 8.39
N ASN A 69 10.33 -5.12 8.65
CA ASN A 69 11.70 -5.36 9.12
C ASN A 69 12.76 -4.99 8.08
N LYS A 70 12.49 -5.25 6.79
CA LYS A 70 13.42 -4.93 5.70
C LYS A 70 13.53 -3.43 5.42
N TYR A 71 12.42 -2.71 5.39
CA TYR A 71 12.40 -1.34 4.84
C TYR A 71 12.31 -0.24 5.90
N LEU A 72 11.67 -0.48 7.05
CA LEU A 72 11.45 0.56 8.07
C LEU A 72 12.61 0.65 9.08
N VAL A 73 13.87 0.64 8.63
CA VAL A 73 15.08 0.69 9.49
C VAL A 73 15.36 2.12 9.98
N GLU A 74 15.95 2.24 11.17
CA GLU A 74 16.19 3.56 11.81
C GLU A 74 17.13 4.43 10.99
N ASP A 75 18.16 3.85 10.37
CA ASP A 75 19.14 4.57 9.55
C ASP A 75 18.52 5.25 8.31
N ASN A 76 17.35 4.75 7.85
CA ASN A 76 16.63 5.32 6.71
C ASN A 76 15.48 6.25 7.15
N ARG A 77 15.41 6.62 8.44
CA ARG A 77 14.33 7.44 8.99
C ARG A 77 14.70 8.92 8.92
N THR A 78 13.96 9.68 8.12
CA THR A 78 13.97 11.16 8.18
C THR A 78 12.79 11.65 9.01
N VAL A 79 13.05 12.51 9.99
CA VAL A 79 12.02 13.14 10.84
C VAL A 79 12.09 14.65 10.65
N ALA A 80 10.97 15.26 10.33
CA ALA A 80 10.83 16.71 10.26
C ALA A 80 9.71 17.15 11.20
N GLU A 81 10.01 18.11 12.09
CA GLU A 81 9.05 18.70 13.01
C GLU A 81 8.94 20.20 12.73
N LEU A 82 7.70 20.68 12.58
CA LEU A 82 7.43 22.11 12.48
C LEU A 82 7.18 22.66 13.89
N VAL A 83 8.16 23.34 14.47
CA VAL A 83 8.05 23.98 15.78
C VAL A 83 7.96 25.51 15.65
N LYS A 84 7.17 26.12 16.52
CA LYS A 84 7.04 27.59 16.59
C LYS A 84 8.35 28.19 17.10
N LYS A 85 8.84 29.26 16.47
CA LYS A 85 10.04 29.99 16.94
C LYS A 85 9.82 30.48 18.38
N GLY A 86 10.74 30.13 19.29
CA GLY A 86 10.74 30.65 20.66
C GLY A 86 10.83 32.17 20.67
N LYS A 87 10.13 32.82 21.61
CA LYS A 87 10.31 34.25 21.87
C LYS A 87 11.63 34.43 22.63
N GLU A 88 12.50 35.29 22.11
CA GLU A 88 13.68 35.83 22.84
C GLU A 88 13.23 36.64 24.05
#